data_AF-A0A2V8C2D2-F1
#
_entry.id   AF-A0A2V8C2D2-F1
#
_cell.length_a   1.000
_cell.length_b   1.000
_cell.length_c   1.000
_cell.angle_alpha   90.00
_cell.angle_beta   90.00
_cell.angle_gamma   90.00
#
_symmetry.space_group_name_H-M   'P 1'
#
loop_
_entity.id
_entity.type
_entity.pdbx_description
1 polymer ?
#
loop_
_entity_poly.entity_id
_entity_poly.type
_entity_poly.pdbx_seq_one_letter_code
_entity_poly.pdbx_strand_id
1 'polypeptide(L)'
;MDAAGVEVHELDINREPPSRELLEKYIDPDLFLDFVSTRSPVFKQRPLPKSKKEAIALMMENPNLIRRPIVIKGATLNSQGSRLKAQGSS
;
A
#
# COMPACT_ATOMS: atom_id res chain seq x y z
N MET A 1 9.02 22.65 4.31
CA MET A 1 7.73 22.23 3.76
C MET A 1 6.94 21.56 4.89
N ASP A 2 6.26 22.43 5.63
CA ASP A 2 4.92 22.33 6.21
C ASP A 2 4.43 20.99 6.81
N ALA A 3 4.57 20.92 8.14
CA ALA A 3 3.53 20.61 9.13
C ALA A 3 2.24 19.90 8.64
N ALA A 4 2.32 18.61 8.40
CA ALA A 4 1.18 17.72 8.61
C ALA A 4 1.63 16.63 9.58
N GLY A 5 0.94 16.49 10.71
CA GLY A 5 1.12 15.39 11.66
C GLY A 5 0.73 14.08 10.97
N VAL A 6 1.69 13.51 10.26
CA VAL A 6 1.53 12.43 9.29
C VAL A 6 2.04 11.18 9.99
N GLU A 7 1.10 10.35 10.48
CA GLU A 7 1.38 9.08 11.15
C GLU A 7 1.88 8.01 10.15
N VAL A 8 3.21 7.93 9.99
CA VAL A 8 3.85 7.04 9.01
C VAL A 8 3.93 5.62 9.53
N HIS A 9 3.14 4.73 8.93
CA HIS A 9 3.25 3.28 9.14
C HIS A 9 4.03 2.61 8.00
N GLU A 10 5.20 2.07 8.35
CA GLU A 10 5.99 1.23 7.46
C GLU A 10 5.57 -0.24 7.65
N LEU A 11 4.76 -0.74 6.71
CA LEU A 11 4.35 -2.14 6.58
C LEU A 11 5.09 -2.83 5.42
N ASP A 12 6.00 -3.76 5.72
CA ASP A 12 6.56 -4.63 4.68
C ASP A 12 5.50 -5.64 4.20
N ILE A 13 4.80 -5.31 3.14
CA ILE A 13 3.73 -6.14 2.57
C ILE A 13 4.19 -7.50 2.04
N ASN A 14 5.51 -7.70 1.87
CA ASN A 14 6.05 -9.01 1.50
C ASN A 14 6.19 -9.93 2.73
N ARG A 15 6.29 -9.32 3.92
CA ARG A 15 6.51 -10.01 5.19
C ARG A 15 5.21 -10.24 5.93
N GLU A 16 4.33 -9.24 5.91
CA GLU A 16 2.97 -9.33 6.44
C GLU A 16 1.99 -8.70 5.44
N PRO A 17 1.17 -9.51 4.74
CA PRO A 17 0.16 -8.95 3.85
C PRO A 17 -0.82 -8.09 4.66
N PRO A 18 -1.21 -6.91 4.17
CA PRO A 18 -2.10 -6.03 4.91
C PRO A 18 -3.45 -6.69 5.18
N SER A 19 -3.95 -6.53 6.40
CA SER A 19 -5.28 -7.03 6.75
C SER A 19 -6.37 -6.28 5.99
N ARG A 20 -7.52 -6.93 5.81
CA ARG A 20 -8.72 -6.32 5.21
C ARG A 20 -9.06 -4.99 5.90
N GLU A 21 -9.08 -4.99 7.22
CA GLU A 21 -9.45 -3.84 8.04
C GLU A 21 -8.51 -2.65 7.80
N LEU A 22 -7.20 -2.92 7.64
CA LEU A 22 -6.20 -1.92 7.31
C LEU A 22 -6.49 -1.30 5.93
N LEU A 23 -6.73 -2.13 4.93
CA LEU A 23 -7.06 -1.69 3.58
C LEU A 23 -8.37 -0.90 3.56
N GLU A 24 -9.39 -1.34 4.30
CA GLU A 24 -10.67 -0.62 4.42
C GLU A 24 -10.52 0.73 5.13
N LYS A 25 -9.63 0.83 6.11
CA LYS A 25 -9.35 2.08 6.84
C LYS A 25 -8.64 3.12 5.97
N TYR A 26 -7.67 2.70 5.15
CA TYR A 26 -6.77 3.63 4.45
C TYR A 26 -7.09 3.86 2.97
N ILE A 27 -7.83 2.96 2.33
CA ILE A 27 -8.20 3.15 0.92
C ILE A 27 -9.40 4.08 0.84
N ASP A 28 -9.21 5.19 0.15
CA ASP A 28 -10.28 6.12 -0.17
C ASP A 28 -11.26 5.48 -1.18
N PRO A 29 -12.58 5.54 -0.95
CA PRO A 29 -13.58 4.92 -1.81
C PRO A 29 -13.69 5.55 -3.21
N ASP A 30 -13.28 6.80 -3.39
CA ASP A 30 -13.30 7.52 -4.66
C ASP A 30 -11.95 7.41 -5.38
N LEU A 31 -10.85 7.20 -4.64
CA LEU A 31 -9.48 7.08 -5.18
C LEU A 31 -8.90 5.67 -5.12
N PHE A 32 -9.73 4.63 -4.94
CA PHE A 32 -9.24 3.26 -4.73
C PHE A 32 -8.32 2.73 -5.84
N LEU A 33 -8.49 3.21 -7.09
CA LEU A 33 -7.64 2.83 -8.21
C LEU A 33 -6.21 3.37 -8.09
N ASP A 34 -5.98 4.45 -7.34
CA ASP A 34 -4.63 4.99 -7.13
C ASP A 34 -3.76 4.05 -6.29
N PHE A 35 -4.40 3.23 -5.47
CA PHE A 35 -3.76 2.20 -4.64
C PHE A 35 -3.53 0.89 -5.40
N VAL A 36 -4.16 0.71 -6.57
CA VAL A 36 -4.03 -0.48 -7.42
C VAL A 36 -2.97 -0.24 -8.49
N SER A 37 -2.04 -1.17 -8.62
CA SER A 37 -1.07 -1.21 -9.72
C SER A 37 -1.77 -1.63 -11.02
N THR A 38 -2.43 -0.68 -11.69
CA THR A 38 -3.19 -0.90 -12.93
C THR A 38 -2.34 -1.42 -14.09
N ARG A 39 -1.00 -1.29 -13.99
CA ARG A 39 -0.02 -1.84 -14.95
C ARG A 39 0.31 -3.31 -14.71
N SER A 40 -0.24 -3.92 -13.67
CA SER A 40 -0.01 -5.33 -13.36
C SER A 40 -0.47 -6.24 -14.50
N PRO A 41 0.30 -7.29 -14.85
CA PRO A 41 -0.12 -8.26 -15.87
C PRO A 41 -1.41 -9.00 -15.52
N VAL A 42 -1.84 -9.00 -14.24
CA VAL A 42 -3.16 -9.52 -13.82
C VAL A 42 -4.30 -8.87 -14.62
N PHE A 43 -4.18 -7.59 -14.93
CA PHE A 43 -5.22 -6.85 -15.67
C PHE A 43 -5.21 -7.09 -17.19
N LYS A 44 -4.30 -7.93 -17.70
CA LYS A 44 -4.39 -8.43 -19.08
C LYS A 44 -5.47 -9.49 -19.25
N GLN A 45 -5.82 -10.19 -18.16
CA GLN A 45 -6.76 -11.31 -18.17
C GLN A 45 -8.01 -11.05 -17.31
N ARG A 46 -7.99 -9.99 -16.49
CA ARG A 46 -9.07 -9.59 -15.59
C ARG A 46 -9.35 -8.09 -15.75
N PRO A 47 -10.61 -7.63 -15.68
CA PRO A 47 -10.91 -6.19 -15.70
C PRO A 47 -10.37 -5.48 -14.45
N LEU A 48 -10.20 -4.15 -14.55
CA LEU A 48 -9.93 -3.29 -13.40
C LEU A 48 -11.09 -3.35 -12.38
N PRO A 49 -10.81 -3.24 -11.07
CA PRO A 49 -11.87 -3.17 -10.07
C PRO A 49 -12.75 -1.94 -10.30
N LYS A 50 -14.06 -2.08 -10.09
CA LYS A 50 -15.02 -0.98 -10.26
C LYS A 50 -15.45 -0.36 -8.93
N SER A 51 -14.96 -0.92 -7.82
CA SER A 51 -15.29 -0.49 -6.47
C SER A 51 -14.13 -0.71 -5.50
N LYS A 52 -14.12 0.05 -4.40
CA LYS A 52 -13.21 -0.17 -3.27
C LYS A 52 -13.23 -1.61 -2.78
N LYS A 53 -14.41 -2.23 -2.66
CA LYS A 53 -14.54 -3.62 -2.18
C LYS A 53 -13.83 -4.61 -3.10
N GLU A 54 -13.98 -4.46 -4.42
CA GLU A 54 -13.30 -5.30 -5.40
C GLU A 54 -11.78 -5.08 -5.39
N ALA A 55 -11.35 -3.82 -5.26
CA ALA A 55 -9.93 -3.50 -5.15
C ALA A 55 -9.30 -4.12 -3.91
N ILE A 56 -9.96 -4.05 -2.75
CA ILE A 56 -9.49 -4.69 -1.52
C ILE A 56 -9.43 -6.20 -1.66
N ALA A 57 -10.46 -6.83 -2.26
CA ALA A 57 -10.43 -8.26 -2.51
C ALA A 57 -9.22 -8.66 -3.37
N LEU A 58 -8.96 -7.91 -4.45
CA LEU A 58 -7.79 -8.10 -5.32
C LEU A 58 -6.46 -7.94 -4.58
N MET A 59 -6.34 -6.93 -3.72
CA MET A 59 -5.12 -6.68 -2.94
C MET A 59 -4.88 -7.77 -1.88
N MET A 60 -5.94 -8.34 -1.30
CA MET A 60 -5.83 -9.48 -0.39
C MET A 60 -5.43 -10.76 -1.13
N GLU A 61 -6.00 -11.00 -2.32
CA GLU A 61 -5.62 -12.14 -3.18
C GLU A 61 -4.18 -12.03 -3.68
N ASN A 62 -3.75 -10.80 -4.01
CA ASN A 62 -2.42 -10.53 -4.53
C ASN A 62 -1.87 -9.20 -3.98
N PRO A 63 -1.13 -9.23 -2.86
CA PRO A 63 -0.54 -8.04 -2.24
C PRO A 63 0.42 -7.26 -3.16
N ASN A 64 0.99 -7.90 -4.19
CA ASN A 64 1.85 -7.22 -5.17
C ASN A 64 1.07 -6.29 -6.11
N LEU A 65 -0.27 -6.35 -6.10
CA LEU A 65 -1.12 -5.37 -6.78
C LEU A 65 -1.18 -4.04 -6.07
N ILE A 66 -0.69 -3.95 -4.84
CA ILE A 66 -0.70 -2.70 -4.08
C ILE A 66 0.42 -1.80 -4.61
N ARG A 67 0.08 -0.61 -5.09
CA ARG A 67 1.03 0.35 -5.67
C ARG A 67 2.03 0.81 -4.61
N ARG A 68 3.32 0.68 -4.90
CA ARG A 68 4.41 1.09 -3.98
C ARG A 68 5.14 2.32 -4.53
N PRO A 69 5.59 3.28 -3.69
CA PRO A 69 5.27 3.43 -2.27
C PRO A 69 3.83 3.94 -2.06
N ILE A 70 3.12 3.42 -1.05
CA ILE A 70 1.81 3.97 -0.68
C ILE A 70 2.06 5.22 0.14
N VAL A 71 1.75 6.39 -0.41
CA VAL A 71 1.69 7.64 0.36
C VAL A 71 0.23 7.94 0.67
N ILE A 72 -0.25 7.47 1.81
CA ILE A 72 -1.51 7.99 2.36
C ILE A 72 -1.16 9.37 2.92
N LYS A 73 -2.04 10.38 2.82
CA LYS A 73 -1.83 11.66 3.52
C LYS A 73 -1.71 11.37 5.02
N GLY A 74 -0.48 11.17 5.51
CA GLY A 74 -0.28 10.52 6.80
C GLY A 74 0.84 9.48 6.83
N ALA A 75 1.04 8.66 5.80
CA ALA A 75 2.00 7.57 5.85
C ALA A 75 2.71 7.32 4.53
N THR A 76 4.03 7.18 4.56
CA THR A 76 4.85 6.71 3.44
C THR A 76 5.28 5.27 3.67
N LEU A 77 4.80 4.36 2.81
CA LEU A 77 5.18 2.97 2.80
C LEU A 77 6.26 2.71 1.75
N ASN A 78 7.52 2.56 2.17
CA ASN A 78 8.60 2.17 1.26
C ASN A 78 8.71 0.63 1.20
N SER A 79 9.24 0.11 0.09
CA SER A 79 9.43 -1.33 -0.13
C SER A 79 10.89 -1.71 -0.17
N GLN A 80 11.71 -1.05 0.64
CA GLN A 80 13.15 -1.29 0.66
C GLN A 80 13.48 -2.15 1.87
N GLY A 81 13.74 -3.43 1.63
CA GLY A 81 14.44 -4.25 2.60
C GLY A 81 15.78 -3.58 2.92
N SER A 82 15.91 -3.00 4.11
CA SER A 82 17.17 -2.49 4.60
C SER A 82 17.39 -2.94 6.04
N ARG A 83 18.48 -3.70 6.20
CA ARG A 83 19.13 -3.98 7.48
C ARG A 83 19.26 -2.67 8.26
N LEU A 84 18.66 -2.63 9.45
CA LEU A 84 19.00 -1.68 10.50
C LEU A 84 20.47 -1.92 10.92
N LYS A 85 21.40 -1.16 10.33
CA LYS A 85 22.70 -0.89 10.97
C LYS A 85 22.47 0.32 11.86
N ALA A 86 22.25 0.06 13.15
CA ALA A 86 22.30 1.09 14.17
C ALA A 86 23.68 1.75 14.12
N GLN A 87 23.70 3.06 13.83
CA GLN A 87 24.85 3.90 14.14
C GLN A 87 24.93 4.00 15.66
N GLY A 88 25.84 3.23 16.25
CA GLY A 88 26.33 3.47 17.60
C GLY A 88 27.41 4.53 17.51
N SER A 89 27.11 5.70 18.07
CA SER A 89 28.08 6.74 18.38
C SER A 89 29.02 6.27 19.49
N SER A 90 30.32 6.34 19.26
CA SER A 90 31.35 6.80 20.21
C SER A 90 32.66 7.01 19.46
#